data_AF-A0AAV1SLF3-F1
#
_entry.id   AF-A0AAV1SLF3-F1
#
_cell.length_a   1.000
_cell.length_b   1.000
_cell.length_c   1.000
_cell.angle_alpha   90.00
_cell.angle_beta   90.00
_cell.angle_gamma   90.00
#
_symmetry.space_group_name_H-M   'P 1'
#
loop_
_entity.id
_entity.type
_entity.pdbx_description
1 polymer ?
#
loop_
_entity_poly.entity_id
_entity_poly.type
_entity_poly.pdbx_seq_one_letter_code
_entity_poly.pdbx_strand_id
1 'polypeptide(L)'
;MIASSKLSTIIWLGDITSVPKGWVIPTSGKKLRIRVLVKDGFREFVIMTKDPISNTPKVIKFCTDVFGAIVEAPPYALPYENIPFTKPDNKLR
;
A
#
# COMPACT_ATOMS: atom_id res chain seq x y z
N MET A 1 46.83 10.55 20.65
CA MET A 1 45.86 9.44 20.62
C MET A 1 44.50 10.01 21.00
N ILE A 2 43.51 9.93 20.11
CA ILE A 2 42.19 10.52 20.33
C ILE A 2 41.37 9.52 21.16
N ALA A 3 40.85 9.98 22.30
CA ALA A 3 40.08 9.16 23.23
C ALA A 3 38.84 8.56 22.56
N SER A 4 38.67 7.24 22.69
CA SER A 4 37.46 6.53 22.28
C SER A 4 36.33 6.93 23.22
N SER A 5 35.50 7.89 22.81
CA SER A 5 34.28 8.28 23.52
C SER A 5 33.36 7.07 23.63
N LYS A 6 33.26 6.48 24.82
CA LYS A 6 32.28 5.44 25.15
C LYS A 6 30.88 6.01 24.88
N LEU A 7 30.25 5.56 23.79
CA LEU A 7 28.86 5.86 23.52
C LEU A 7 28.02 5.19 24.63
N SER A 8 27.17 5.98 25.29
CA SER A 8 26.20 5.48 26.26
C SER A 8 25.22 4.51 25.59
N THR A 9 24.80 3.48 26.32
CA THR A 9 23.85 2.47 25.83
C THR A 9 22.54 3.14 25.42
N ILE A 10 22.12 2.96 24.17
CA ILE A 10 20.81 3.42 23.69
C ILE A 10 19.74 2.50 24.27
N ILE A 11 18.84 3.07 25.06
CA ILE A 11 17.68 2.36 25.63
C ILE A 11 16.45 2.81 24.86
N TRP A 12 15.75 1.85 24.27
CA TRP A 12 14.48 2.09 23.60
C TRP A 12 13.31 1.96 24.58
N LEU A 13 12.15 2.51 24.21
CA LEU A 13 10.92 2.35 24.97
C LEU A 13 10.63 0.86 25.25
N GLY A 14 10.33 0.53 26.51
CA GLY A 14 10.18 -0.84 26.97
C GLY A 14 11.46 -1.46 27.56
N ASP A 15 12.46 -0.65 27.91
CA ASP A 15 13.72 -1.06 28.56
C ASP A 15 14.55 -2.08 27.76
N ILE A 16 14.46 -2.02 26.43
CA ILE A 16 15.25 -2.86 25.53
C ILE A 16 16.45 -2.09 24.99
N THR A 17 17.61 -2.73 24.99
CA THR A 17 18.86 -2.17 24.44
C THR A 17 19.12 -2.62 23.00
N SER A 18 18.44 -3.67 22.54
CA SER A 18 18.41 -4.06 21.15
C SER A 18 17.55 -3.08 20.34
N VAL A 19 18.01 -2.73 19.13
CA VAL A 19 17.22 -1.94 18.19
C VAL A 19 15.86 -2.64 17.99
N PRO A 20 14.73 -1.98 18.29
CA PRO A 20 13.42 -2.56 18.09
C PRO A 20 13.26 -2.88 16.62
N LYS A 21 12.54 -3.96 16.30
CA LYS A 21 12.34 -4.42 14.93
C LYS A 21 11.66 -3.36 14.02
N GLY A 22 11.19 -2.25 14.58
CA GLY A 22 10.72 -1.08 13.83
C GLY A 22 9.38 -1.31 13.14
N TRP A 23 9.08 -0.46 12.14
CA TRP A 23 7.93 -0.56 11.23
C TRP A 23 8.02 -1.81 10.34
N VAL A 24 8.00 -2.99 10.94
CA VAL A 24 7.83 -4.24 10.20
C VAL A 24 6.41 -4.23 9.67
N ILE A 25 6.25 -4.13 8.34
CA ILE A 25 4.96 -4.39 7.71
C ILE A 25 4.59 -5.82 8.08
N PRO A 26 3.52 -6.04 8.85
CA PRO A 26 3.15 -7.39 9.24
C PRO A 26 2.82 -8.19 7.98
N THR A 27 3.70 -9.14 7.64
CA THR A 27 3.50 -10.10 6.54
C THR A 27 2.32 -11.03 6.81
N SER A 28 1.92 -11.16 8.07
CA SER A 28 0.72 -11.88 8.53
C SER A 28 -0.43 -10.91 8.89
N GLY A 29 -0.60 -9.85 8.08
CA GLY A 29 -1.46 -8.70 8.39
C GLY A 29 -2.72 -8.54 7.53
N LYS A 30 -3.50 -7.49 7.83
CA LYS A 30 -4.64 -7.03 7.02
C LYS A 30 -4.16 -6.60 5.62
N LYS A 31 -4.92 -6.96 4.58
CA LYS A 31 -4.64 -6.54 3.20
C LYS A 31 -4.63 -5.02 3.07
N LEU A 32 -3.72 -4.49 2.26
CA LEU A 32 -3.74 -3.08 1.88
C LEU A 32 -5.01 -2.80 1.08
N ARG A 33 -5.80 -1.81 1.51
CA ARG A 33 -7.05 -1.42 0.84
C ARG A 33 -6.84 -0.15 0.04
N ILE A 34 -6.92 -0.27 -1.27
CA ILE A 34 -6.69 0.84 -2.20
C ILE A 34 -8.04 1.29 -2.73
N ARG A 35 -8.47 2.51 -2.39
CA ARG A 35 -9.68 3.10 -2.97
C ARG A 35 -9.37 3.64 -4.36
N VAL A 36 -10.13 3.18 -5.34
CA VAL A 36 -9.98 3.58 -6.74
C VAL A 36 -11.15 4.46 -7.13
N LEU A 37 -10.88 5.73 -7.43
CA LEU A 37 -11.91 6.66 -7.91
C LEU A 37 -12.21 6.38 -9.39
N VAL A 38 -13.48 6.12 -9.69
CA VAL A 38 -13.95 5.98 -11.06
C VAL A 38 -14.68 7.27 -11.42
N LYS A 39 -14.07 8.08 -12.28
CA LYS A 39 -14.65 9.33 -12.77
C LYS A 39 -14.64 9.31 -14.30
N ASP A 40 -15.76 9.69 -14.91
CA ASP A 40 -15.79 9.91 -16.36
C ASP A 40 -14.82 11.03 -16.73
N GLY A 41 -13.90 10.72 -17.66
CA GLY A 41 -12.77 11.57 -18.05
C GLY A 41 -11.39 11.11 -17.57
N PHE A 42 -11.28 10.20 -16.58
CA PHE A 42 -9.99 9.66 -16.09
C PHE A 42 -9.69 8.24 -16.59
N ARG A 43 -10.33 7.85 -17.70
CA ARG A 43 -10.25 6.50 -18.29
C ARG A 43 -8.86 6.16 -18.81
N GLU A 44 -7.93 7.10 -18.89
CA GLU A 44 -6.54 6.87 -19.30
C GLU A 44 -5.71 6.20 -18.20
N PHE A 45 -6.00 6.51 -16.93
CA PHE A 45 -5.24 6.04 -15.78
C PHE A 45 -5.92 4.88 -15.06
N VAL A 46 -7.25 4.82 -15.11
CA VAL A 46 -8.07 3.84 -14.40
C VAL A 46 -9.32 3.53 -15.24
N ILE A 47 -9.49 2.28 -15.68
CA ILE A 47 -10.76 1.76 -16.20
C ILE A 47 -11.27 0.68 -15.26
N MET A 48 -12.57 0.66 -15.03
CA MET A 48 -13.22 -0.41 -14.31
C MET A 48 -14.02 -1.24 -15.30
N THR A 49 -13.58 -2.47 -15.52
CA THR A 49 -14.30 -3.47 -16.31
C THR A 49 -14.87 -4.53 -15.39
N LYS A 50 -15.96 -5.18 -15.75
CA LYS A 50 -16.41 -6.39 -15.05
C LYS A 50 -15.73 -7.59 -15.70
N ASP A 51 -15.11 -8.45 -14.91
CA ASP A 51 -14.65 -9.73 -15.44
C ASP A 51 -15.89 -10.51 -15.92
N PRO A 52 -15.92 -10.97 -17.18
CA PRO A 52 -17.10 -11.62 -17.76
C PRO A 52 -17.43 -12.97 -17.12
N ILE A 53 -16.50 -13.58 -16.38
CA ILE A 53 -16.66 -14.89 -15.74
C ILE A 53 -17.09 -14.76 -14.28
N SER A 54 -16.44 -13.87 -13.50
CA SER A 54 -16.69 -13.74 -12.07
C SER A 54 -17.66 -12.62 -11.70
N ASN A 55 -18.06 -11.78 -12.68
CA ASN A 55 -18.86 -10.56 -12.48
C ASN A 55 -18.26 -9.60 -11.43
N THR A 56 -16.98 -9.77 -11.10
CA THR A 56 -16.27 -8.93 -10.14
C THR A 56 -15.75 -7.68 -10.83
N PRO A 57 -15.80 -6.52 -10.16
CA PRO A 57 -15.17 -5.32 -10.68
C PRO A 57 -13.66 -5.49 -10.73
N LYS A 58 -13.10 -5.32 -11.93
CA LYS A 58 -11.66 -5.33 -12.19
C LYS A 58 -11.21 -3.94 -12.60
N VAL A 59 -10.19 -3.44 -11.90
CA VAL A 59 -9.54 -2.17 -12.22
C VAL A 59 -8.39 -2.46 -13.18
N ILE A 60 -8.54 -2.06 -14.43
CA ILE A 60 -7.55 -2.25 -15.50
C ILE A 60 -7.02 -0.87 -15.88
N LYS A 61 -5.69 -0.67 -15.83
CA LYS A 61 -4.84 0.34 -16.55
C LYS A 61 -3.56 0.70 -15.79
N PHE A 62 -2.76 1.62 -16.34
CA PHE A 62 -1.44 2.10 -15.92
C PHE A 62 -1.19 2.11 -14.39
N CYS A 63 -2.08 2.71 -13.59
CA CYS A 63 -1.87 2.77 -12.14
C CYS A 63 -1.90 1.38 -11.48
N THR A 64 -2.71 0.44 -12.00
CA THR A 64 -2.72 -0.94 -11.53
C THR A 64 -1.42 -1.65 -11.89
N ASP A 65 -0.88 -1.44 -13.09
CA ASP A 65 0.32 -2.12 -13.57
C ASP A 65 1.57 -1.64 -12.81
N VAL A 66 1.69 -0.32 -12.62
CA VAL A 66 2.76 0.28 -11.80
C VAL A 66 2.68 -0.20 -10.36
N PHE A 67 1.47 -0.23 -9.78
CA PHE A 67 1.30 -0.68 -8.40
C PHE A 67 1.58 -2.18 -8.26
N GLY A 68 1.20 -3.01 -9.24
CA GLY A 68 1.55 -4.42 -9.29
C GLY A 68 3.06 -4.64 -9.27
N ALA A 69 3.81 -3.93 -10.10
CA ALA A 69 5.27 -4.01 -10.12
C ALA A 69 5.90 -3.59 -8.78
N ILE A 70 5.35 -2.56 -8.12
CA ILE A 70 5.82 -2.12 -6.80
C ILE A 70 5.52 -3.18 -5.73
N VAL A 71 4.38 -3.86 -5.80
CA VAL A 71 4.01 -4.93 -4.86
C VAL A 71 4.89 -6.16 -5.01
N GLU A 72 5.42 -6.42 -6.20
CA GLU A 72 6.33 -7.55 -6.47
C GLU A 72 7.80 -7.26 -6.12
N ALA A 73 8.20 -6.00 -6.03
CA ALA A 73 9.59 -5.59 -5.74
C ALA A 73 10.13 -5.94 -4.33
N PRO A 74 9.35 -5.81 -3.23
CA PRO A 74 9.89 -6.02 -1.89
C PRO A 74 10.10 -7.52 -1.56
N PRO A 75 11.04 -7.84 -0.64
CA PRO A 75 11.33 -9.23 -0.24
C PRO A 75 10.27 -9.83 0.70
N TYR A 76 9.03 -9.35 0.65
CA TYR A 76 7.94 -9.78 1.52
C TYR A 76 6.58 -9.65 0.84
N ALA A 77 5.63 -10.50 1.23
CA ALA A 77 4.29 -10.50 0.66
C ALA A 77 3.51 -9.22 1.05
N LEU A 78 2.99 -8.52 0.06
CA LEU A 78 2.14 -7.33 0.21
C LEU A 78 0.75 -7.59 -0.38
N PRO A 79 -0.12 -8.33 0.33
CA PRO A 79 -1.47 -8.59 -0.18
C PRO A 79 -2.28 -7.28 -0.20
N TYR A 80 -2.89 -6.97 -1.35
CA TYR A 80 -3.71 -5.78 -1.53
C TYR A 80 -5.07 -6.12 -2.16
N GLU A 81 -6.04 -5.23 -1.98
CA GLU A 81 -7.34 -5.27 -2.67
C GLU A 81 -7.73 -3.88 -3.17
N ASN A 82 -8.22 -3.84 -4.41
CA ASN A 82 -8.75 -2.62 -5.02
C ASN A 82 -10.24 -2.51 -4.70
N ILE A 83 -10.63 -1.42 -4.05
CA ILE A 83 -12.01 -1.13 -3.68
C ILE A 83 -12.51 0.02 -4.57
N PRO A 84 -13.45 -0.24 -5.49
CA PRO A 84 -13.99 0.81 -6.33
C PRO A 84 -14.77 1.82 -5.49
N PHE A 85 -14.58 3.10 -5.80
CA PHE A 85 -15.29 4.21 -5.18
C PHE A 85 -15.95 5.06 -6.27
N THR A 86 -17.28 4.98 -6.33
CA THR A 86 -18.12 5.82 -7.17
C THR A 86 -18.72 6.91 -6.28
N LYS A 87 -18.55 8.19 -6.65
CA LYS A 87 -19.33 9.25 -6.00
C LYS A 87 -20.79 9.13 -6.47
N PRO A 88 -21.78 9.28 -5.58
CA PRO A 88 -23.15 9.44 -6.04
C PRO A 88 -23.25 10.71 -6.90
N ASP A 89 -23.82 10.57 -8.09
CA ASP A 89 -23.94 11.58 -9.15
C ASP A 89 -24.92 12.71 -8.79
N ASN A 90 -24.65 13.50 -7.74
CA ASN A 90 -25.61 14.52 -7.28
C ASN A 90 -24.98 15.77 -6.61
N LYS A 91 -23.73 16.12 -6.90
CA LYS A 91 -23.17 17.44 -6.50
C LYS A 91 -22.33 18.01 -7.64
N LEU A 92 -23.02 18.53 -8.66
CA LEU A 92 -22.51 19.63 -9.47
C LEU A 92 -22.19 20.79 -8.52
N ARG A 93 -20.94 21.28 -8.58
CA ARG A 93 -20.54 22.55 -7.96
C ARG A 93 -20.79 23.65 -8.98
#